data_AF-A0A4P6JG99-F1
#
_entry.id   AF-A0A4P6JG99-F1
#
_cell.length_a   1.000
_cell.length_b   1.000
_cell.length_c   1.000
_cell.angle_alpha   90.00
_cell.angle_beta   90.00
_cell.angle_gamma   90.00
#
_symmetry.space_group_name_H-M   'P 1'
#
loop_
_entity.id
_entity.type
_entity.pdbx_description
1 polymer ?
#
loop_
_entity_poly.entity_id
_entity_poly.type
_entity_poly.pdbx_seq_one_letter_code
_entity_poly.pdbx_strand_id
1 'polypeptide(L)'
;MENNINKVLGRLSNVGNPIFLFKMLQEIRRYIKRHFLDYPTSHEYNTIYFDIEGKIYLIENMLVTKVATLPDKANLINLSEQALYKIAHLLGVKNDEMMISNLLKEMRSIKNIKKYQDLLEVGDASFSTNLTSNQFALIVLNQIRKN
;
A
#
# COMPACT_ATOMS: atom_id res chain seq x y z
N MET A 1 24.85 -0.06 -1.25
CA MET A 1 23.37 0.14 -1.24
C MET A 1 22.72 -1.20 -1.51
N GLU A 2 22.22 -1.88 -0.48
CA GLU A 2 21.40 -3.07 -0.70
C GLU A 2 20.14 -2.66 -1.45
N ASN A 3 19.89 -3.28 -2.60
CA ASN A 3 18.72 -3.01 -3.41
C ASN A 3 17.49 -3.52 -2.62
N ASN A 4 16.75 -2.63 -1.97
CA ASN A 4 15.61 -3.00 -1.11
C ASN A 4 14.56 -3.85 -1.86
N ILE A 5 14.50 -3.68 -3.18
CA ILE A 5 13.75 -4.54 -4.11
C ILE A 5 14.21 -6.01 -4.05
N ASN A 6 15.51 -6.28 -3.97
CA ASN A 6 16.04 -7.64 -3.85
C ASN A 6 15.68 -8.27 -2.50
N LYS A 7 15.53 -7.47 -1.43
CA LYS A 7 15.01 -7.95 -0.13
C LYS A 7 13.51 -8.25 -0.17
N VAL A 8 12.72 -7.43 -0.86
CA VAL A 8 11.31 -7.73 -1.17
C VAL A 8 11.22 -9.04 -1.95
N LEU A 9 12.03 -9.20 -3.00
CA LEU A 9 12.08 -10.41 -3.84
C LEU A 9 12.49 -11.66 -3.05
N GLY A 10 13.47 -11.55 -2.14
CA GLY A 10 13.88 -12.66 -1.27
C GLY A 10 12.75 -13.14 -0.36
N ARG A 11 11.92 -12.22 0.17
CA ARG A 11 10.74 -12.55 0.98
C ARG A 11 9.56 -13.05 0.16
N LEU A 12 9.51 -12.69 -1.12
CA LEU A 12 8.53 -13.16 -2.10
C LEU A 12 8.95 -14.44 -2.84
N SER A 13 10.11 -15.03 -2.53
CA SER A 13 10.56 -16.30 -3.13
C SER A 13 9.56 -17.46 -2.92
N ASN A 14 8.70 -17.35 -1.90
CA ASN A 14 7.60 -18.28 -1.62
C ASN A 14 6.35 -18.10 -2.51
N VAL A 15 6.36 -17.18 -3.49
CA VAL A 15 5.21 -16.88 -4.36
C VAL A 15 5.32 -17.55 -5.75
N GLY A 16 6.40 -18.29 -6.01
CA GLY A 16 6.59 -19.05 -7.25
C GLY A 16 7.01 -18.17 -8.44
N ASN A 17 8.09 -18.59 -9.10
CA ASN A 17 8.71 -18.01 -10.31
C ASN A 17 9.24 -16.54 -10.18
N PRO A 18 10.56 -16.32 -10.18
CA PRO A 18 11.17 -14.97 -10.15
C PRO A 18 10.70 -14.02 -11.26
N ILE A 19 10.35 -14.53 -12.45
CA ILE A 19 9.85 -13.72 -13.57
C ILE A 19 8.50 -13.06 -13.21
N PHE A 20 7.66 -13.79 -12.49
CA PHE A 20 6.35 -13.34 -12.06
C PHE A 20 6.47 -12.17 -11.06
N LEU A 21 7.37 -12.29 -10.08
CA LEU A 21 7.63 -11.23 -9.12
C LEU A 21 8.14 -9.95 -9.81
N PHE A 22 9.01 -10.12 -10.80
CA PHE A 22 9.50 -8.99 -11.59
C PHE A 22 8.38 -8.29 -12.36
N LYS A 23 7.46 -9.04 -12.99
CA LYS A 23 6.28 -8.47 -13.67
C LYS A 23 5.40 -7.68 -12.71
N MET A 24 5.07 -8.25 -11.55
CA MET A 24 4.32 -7.54 -10.51
C MET A 24 5.02 -6.23 -10.13
N LEU A 25 6.32 -6.26 -9.83
CA LEU A 25 7.09 -5.06 -9.49
C LEU A 25 7.06 -4.00 -10.59
N GLN A 26 7.12 -4.40 -11.86
CA GLN A 26 6.98 -3.45 -12.97
C GLN A 26 5.58 -2.84 -13.03
N GLU A 27 4.53 -3.63 -12.82
CA GLU A 27 3.14 -3.14 -12.77
C GLU A 27 2.96 -2.16 -11.62
N ILE A 28 3.42 -2.48 -10.40
CA ILE A 28 3.38 -1.57 -9.25
C ILE A 28 4.09 -0.25 -9.59
N ARG A 29 5.28 -0.34 -10.20
CA ARG A 29 6.07 0.84 -10.57
C ARG A 29 5.34 1.73 -11.54
N ARG A 30 4.75 1.15 -12.59
CA ARG A 30 3.96 1.90 -13.58
C ARG A 30 2.72 2.51 -12.93
N TYR A 31 2.02 1.74 -12.09
CA TYR A 31 0.84 2.18 -11.37
C TYR A 31 1.13 3.39 -10.49
N ILE A 32 2.13 3.31 -9.61
CA ILE A 32 2.55 4.42 -8.74
C ILE A 32 2.94 5.65 -9.56
N LYS A 33 3.68 5.47 -10.67
CA LYS A 33 4.12 6.60 -11.50
C LYS A 33 2.95 7.33 -12.17
N ARG A 34 1.87 6.63 -12.54
CA ARG A 34 0.67 7.24 -13.15
C ARG A 34 -0.16 8.02 -12.12
N HIS A 35 -0.09 7.62 -10.87
CA HIS A 35 -0.92 8.11 -9.77
C HIS A 35 -0.12 8.97 -8.77
N PHE A 36 0.86 9.70 -9.28
CA PHE A 36 1.71 10.54 -8.44
C PHE A 36 0.93 11.77 -7.96
N LEU A 37 1.00 12.03 -6.66
CA LEU A 37 0.42 13.19 -6.00
C LEU A 37 1.53 14.19 -5.64
N ASP A 38 1.32 15.45 -5.99
CA ASP A 38 2.21 16.54 -5.58
C ASP A 38 1.94 16.93 -4.12
N TYR A 39 2.56 16.19 -3.19
CA TYR A 39 2.51 16.46 -1.75
C TYR A 39 3.91 16.30 -1.13
N PRO A 40 4.34 17.19 -0.22
CA PRO A 40 5.67 17.07 0.39
C PRO A 40 5.87 15.74 1.13
N THR A 41 6.88 14.97 0.73
CA THR A 41 7.18 13.66 1.33
C THR A 41 7.95 13.79 2.64
N SER A 42 7.69 12.88 3.59
CA SER A 42 8.48 12.74 4.84
C SER A 42 9.70 11.85 4.63
N HIS A 43 10.75 12.05 5.42
CA HIS A 43 11.90 11.13 5.47
C HIS A 43 11.70 9.97 6.46
N GLU A 44 10.59 9.97 7.21
CA GLU A 44 10.24 8.92 8.17
C GLU A 44 9.48 7.78 7.49
N TYR A 45 10.18 6.73 7.06
CA TYR A 45 9.58 5.60 6.34
C TYR A 45 8.91 4.54 7.23
N ASN A 46 8.67 4.84 8.50
CA ASN A 46 7.95 3.97 9.44
C ASN A 46 6.46 4.34 9.55
N THR A 47 6.10 5.53 9.07
CA THR A 47 4.75 6.07 9.12
C THR A 47 4.22 6.26 7.71
N ILE A 48 2.93 5.97 7.54
CA ILE A 48 2.18 6.30 6.32
C ILE A 48 0.80 6.80 6.69
N TYR A 49 0.38 7.87 6.05
CA TYR A 49 -0.95 8.45 6.18
C TYR A 49 -1.82 7.91 5.06
N PHE A 50 -3.00 7.45 5.43
CA PHE A 50 -4.03 7.00 4.52
C PHE A 50 -5.21 7.97 4.61
N ASP A 51 -5.46 8.72 3.54
CA ASP A 51 -6.59 9.64 3.43
C ASP A 51 -7.71 8.98 2.62
N ILE A 52 -8.85 8.80 3.28
CA ILE A 52 -10.08 8.30 2.68
C ILE A 52 -11.12 9.44 2.68
N GLU A 53 -11.15 10.23 1.61
CA GLU A 53 -12.08 11.35 1.44
C GLU A 53 -12.11 12.31 2.64
N GLY A 54 -10.94 12.67 3.16
CA GLY A 54 -10.76 13.56 4.31
C GLY A 54 -10.75 12.83 5.67
N LYS A 55 -11.02 11.52 5.71
CA LYS A 55 -10.82 10.68 6.90
C LYS A 55 -9.38 10.20 6.92
N ILE A 56 -8.57 10.78 7.82
CA ILE A 56 -7.13 10.54 7.86
C ILE A 56 -6.79 9.46 8.88
N TYR A 57 -6.01 8.47 8.45
CA TYR A 57 -5.53 7.38 9.28
C TYR A 57 -4.00 7.35 9.23
N LEU A 58 -3.36 7.36 10.40
CA LEU A 58 -1.95 7.05 10.55
C LEU A 58 -1.79 5.54 10.66
N ILE A 59 -0.89 4.99 9.85
CA ILE A 59 -0.47 3.59 9.91
C ILE A 59 0.98 3.55 10.35
N GLU A 60 1.23 2.93 11.50
CA GLU A 60 2.56 2.68 12.04
C GLU A 60 2.62 1.25 12.59
N ASN A 61 3.59 0.45 12.14
CA ASN A 61 3.72 -0.95 12.56
C ASN A 61 2.42 -1.76 12.38
N MET A 62 1.63 -1.48 11.33
CA MET A 62 0.28 -2.03 11.07
C MET A 62 -0.83 -1.63 12.04
N LEU A 63 -0.53 -0.78 13.02
CA LEU A 63 -1.56 -0.18 13.85
C LEU A 63 -2.17 0.98 13.08
N VAL A 64 -3.49 0.99 13.02
CA VAL A 64 -4.28 2.03 12.35
C VAL A 64 -4.84 2.95 13.43
N THR A 65 -4.50 4.22 13.35
CA THR A 65 -4.99 5.26 14.27
C THR A 65 -5.63 6.38 13.47
N LYS A 66 -6.90 6.69 13.76
CA LYS A 66 -7.56 7.84 13.15
C LYS A 66 -6.94 9.12 13.72
N VAL A 67 -6.57 10.05 12.86
CA VAL A 67 -5.98 11.36 13.23
C VAL A 67 -6.82 12.50 12.66
N ALA A 68 -6.69 13.68 13.27
CA ALA A 68 -7.52 14.83 12.90
C ALA A 68 -7.02 15.57 11.65
N THR A 69 -5.70 15.64 11.45
CA THR A 69 -5.09 16.45 10.40
C THR A 69 -3.91 15.74 9.75
N LEU A 70 -3.63 16.13 8.50
CA LEU A 70 -2.44 15.70 7.76
C LEU A 70 -1.31 16.70 8.05
N PRO A 71 -0.08 16.24 8.36
CA PRO A 71 1.05 17.15 8.59
C PRO A 71 1.60 17.70 7.28
N ASP A 72 2.25 18.87 7.32
CA ASP A 72 2.83 19.57 6.15
C ASP A 72 3.74 18.70 5.28
N LYS A 73 4.36 17.66 5.86
CA LYS A 73 5.11 16.61 5.16
C LYS A 73 4.64 15.24 5.61
N ALA A 74 4.24 14.40 4.67
CA ALA A 74 3.68 13.07 4.95
C ALA A 74 4.06 12.07 3.86
N ASN A 75 4.16 10.79 4.23
CA ASN A 75 4.07 9.71 3.26
C ASN A 75 2.59 9.40 3.07
N LEU A 76 2.01 9.76 1.93
CA LEU A 76 0.56 9.80 1.76
C LEU A 76 0.10 8.80 0.70
N ILE A 77 -0.98 8.10 1.02
CA ILE A 77 -1.84 7.39 0.07
C ILE A 77 -3.24 7.97 0.20
N ASN A 78 -3.85 8.31 -0.94
CA ASN A 78 -5.27 8.67 -1.01
C ASN A 78 -6.05 7.55 -1.69
N LEU A 79 -7.30 7.37 -1.28
CA LEU A 79 -8.23 6.46 -1.92
C LEU A 79 -9.68 6.90 -1.65
N SER A 80 -10.60 6.68 -2.59
CA SER A 80 -12.02 6.92 -2.33
C SER A 80 -12.60 5.89 -1.35
N GLU A 81 -13.67 6.27 -0.64
CA GLU A 81 -14.40 5.35 0.24
C GLU A 81 -15.01 4.20 -0.59
N GLN A 82 -15.49 4.50 -1.80
CA GLN A 82 -16.01 3.50 -2.72
C GLN A 82 -14.95 2.47 -3.14
N ALA A 83 -13.74 2.91 -3.50
CA ALA A 83 -12.66 1.99 -3.87
C ALA A 83 -12.22 1.14 -2.68
N LEU A 84 -12.15 1.73 -1.47
CA LEU A 84 -11.85 1.01 -0.24
C LEU A 84 -12.86 -0.13 0.01
N TYR A 85 -14.16 0.13 -0.14
CA TYR A 85 -15.20 -0.90 0.02
C TYR A 85 -15.11 -2.01 -1.03
N LYS A 86 -14.84 -1.66 -2.30
CA LYS A 86 -14.64 -2.66 -3.36
C LYS A 86 -13.43 -3.54 -3.08
N ILE A 87 -12.32 -2.94 -2.63
CA ILE A 87 -11.11 -3.68 -2.24
C ILE A 87 -11.39 -4.61 -1.05
N ALA A 88 -12.11 -4.15 -0.03
CA ALA A 88 -12.51 -5.01 1.09
C ALA A 88 -13.39 -6.17 0.66
N HIS A 89 -14.36 -5.92 -0.22
CA HIS A 89 -15.20 -6.98 -0.76
C HIS A 89 -14.38 -8.03 -1.53
N LEU A 90 -13.45 -7.61 -2.39
CA LEU A 90 -12.54 -8.51 -3.11
C LEU A 90 -11.68 -9.38 -2.18
N LEU A 91 -11.36 -8.88 -0.99
CA LEU A 91 -10.56 -9.58 0.01
C LEU A 91 -11.39 -10.29 1.09
N GLY A 92 -12.72 -10.25 1.00
CA GLY A 92 -13.61 -10.84 2.01
C GLY A 92 -13.53 -10.15 3.38
N VAL A 93 -13.10 -8.90 3.43
CA VAL A 93 -13.02 -8.09 4.65
C VAL A 93 -14.36 -7.44 4.92
N LYS A 94 -14.83 -7.54 6.17
CA LYS A 94 -16.08 -6.92 6.62
C LYS A 94 -15.95 -5.39 6.66
N ASN A 95 -17.05 -4.70 6.37
CA ASN A 95 -17.15 -3.26 6.51
C ASN A 95 -17.49 -2.92 7.98
N ASP A 96 -16.46 -2.85 8.82
CA ASP A 96 -16.53 -2.51 10.24
C ASP A 96 -15.39 -1.55 10.64
N GLU A 97 -15.32 -1.15 11.91
CA GLU A 97 -14.28 -0.23 12.41
C GLU A 97 -12.85 -0.77 12.22
N MET A 98 -12.69 -2.10 12.12
CA MET A 98 -11.40 -2.75 11.91
C MET A 98 -11.08 -2.97 10.43
N MET A 99 -11.93 -2.52 9.51
CA MET A 99 -11.82 -2.77 8.07
C MET A 99 -10.43 -2.45 7.51
N ILE A 100 -9.85 -1.27 7.81
CA ILE A 100 -8.52 -0.88 7.31
C ILE A 100 -7.44 -1.80 7.88
N SER A 101 -7.49 -2.10 9.18
CA SER A 101 -6.54 -3.02 9.83
C SER A 101 -6.62 -4.43 9.23
N ASN A 102 -7.83 -4.93 8.98
CA ASN A 102 -8.06 -6.24 8.38
C ASN A 102 -7.64 -6.27 6.91
N LEU A 103 -7.90 -5.21 6.15
CA LEU A 103 -7.40 -5.02 4.78
C LEU A 103 -5.88 -5.12 4.71
N LEU A 104 -5.17 -4.39 5.58
CA LEU A 104 -3.71 -4.43 5.62
C LEU A 104 -3.20 -5.85 5.92
N LYS A 105 -3.88 -6.62 6.80
CA LYS A 105 -3.54 -8.01 7.09
C LYS A 105 -3.76 -8.92 5.88
N GLU A 106 -4.92 -8.82 5.23
CA GLU A 106 -5.24 -9.66 4.06
C GLU A 106 -4.31 -9.35 2.88
N MET A 107 -4.00 -8.07 2.63
CA MET A 107 -3.08 -7.67 1.56
C MET A 107 -1.69 -8.30 1.68
N ARG A 108 -1.20 -8.56 2.90
CA ARG A 108 0.09 -9.26 3.12
C ARG A 108 0.07 -10.72 2.67
N SER A 109 -1.09 -11.34 2.75
CA SER A 109 -1.28 -12.77 2.48
C SER A 109 -1.55 -13.07 1.01
N ILE A 110 -1.65 -12.03 0.16
CA ILE A 110 -1.93 -12.19 -1.27
C ILE A 110 -0.72 -12.80 -1.96
N LYS A 111 -0.90 -14.03 -2.45
CA LYS A 111 0.09 -14.78 -3.25
C LYS A 111 -0.30 -14.91 -4.73
N ASN A 112 -1.40 -14.28 -5.15
CA ASN A 112 -1.98 -14.47 -6.48
C ASN A 112 -1.93 -13.16 -7.29
N ILE A 113 -1.32 -13.18 -8.47
CA ILE A 113 -1.20 -11.99 -9.34
C ILE A 113 -2.52 -11.47 -9.86
N LYS A 114 -3.47 -12.35 -10.16
CA LYS A 114 -4.78 -11.93 -10.66
C LYS A 114 -5.48 -11.09 -9.60
N LYS A 115 -5.48 -11.57 -8.35
CA LYS A 115 -5.99 -10.80 -7.21
C LYS A 115 -5.26 -9.46 -7.05
N TYR A 116 -3.94 -9.43 -7.25
CA TYR A 116 -3.19 -8.19 -7.21
C TYR A 116 -3.59 -7.21 -8.32
N GLN A 117 -3.78 -7.70 -9.55
CA GLN A 117 -4.22 -6.90 -10.69
C GLN A 117 -5.64 -6.37 -10.49
N ASP A 118 -6.56 -7.21 -10.00
CA ASP A 118 -7.93 -6.82 -9.66
C ASP A 118 -7.94 -5.68 -8.63
N LEU A 119 -7.05 -5.74 -7.63
CA LEU A 119 -6.90 -4.66 -6.63
C LEU A 119 -6.42 -3.35 -7.24
N LEU A 120 -5.43 -3.41 -8.14
CA LEU A 120 -4.96 -2.22 -8.84
C LEU A 120 -6.06 -1.60 -9.69
N GLU A 121 -6.81 -2.43 -10.43
CA GLU A 121 -7.89 -1.97 -11.29
C GLU A 121 -9.01 -1.29 -10.49
N VAL A 122 -9.40 -1.87 -9.35
CA VAL A 122 -10.41 -1.26 -8.46
C VAL A 122 -9.94 0.07 -7.87
N GLY A 123 -8.66 0.18 -7.53
CA GLY A 123 -8.08 1.40 -6.97
C GLY A 123 -7.80 2.50 -8.00
N ASP A 124 -7.63 2.15 -9.28
CA ASP A 124 -7.02 3.00 -10.31
C ASP A 124 -7.69 4.37 -10.44
N ALA A 125 -9.01 4.45 -10.30
CA ALA A 125 -9.74 5.70 -10.49
C ALA A 125 -9.54 6.75 -9.37
N SER A 126 -9.11 6.34 -8.18
CA SER A 126 -9.05 7.24 -7.00
C SER A 126 -7.76 7.15 -6.20
N PHE A 127 -6.90 6.18 -6.51
CA PHE A 127 -5.63 6.02 -5.84
C PHE A 127 -4.69 7.16 -6.23
N SER A 128 -4.00 7.73 -5.24
CA SER A 128 -2.83 8.57 -5.50
C SER A 128 -1.81 8.46 -4.37
N THR A 129 -0.54 8.72 -4.66
CA THR A 129 0.51 8.74 -3.64
C THR A 129 1.64 9.68 -4.01
N ASN A 130 2.26 10.32 -3.02
CA ASN A 130 3.46 11.12 -3.22
C ASN A 130 4.76 10.31 -3.11
N LEU A 131 4.65 8.99 -3.01
CA LEU A 131 5.78 8.09 -2.88
C LEU A 131 6.29 7.67 -4.26
N THR A 132 7.61 7.69 -4.44
CA THR A 132 8.24 6.93 -5.52
C THR A 132 8.06 5.43 -5.27
N SER A 133 8.16 4.61 -6.32
CA SER A 133 8.02 3.15 -6.16
C SER A 133 9.05 2.54 -5.20
N ASN A 134 10.24 3.14 -5.09
CA ASN A 134 11.27 2.70 -4.13
C ASN A 134 10.88 3.03 -2.69
N GLN A 135 10.34 4.24 -2.45
CA GLN A 135 9.86 4.65 -1.13
C GLN A 135 8.63 3.83 -0.72
N PHE A 136 7.71 3.58 -1.64
CA PHE A 136 6.57 2.70 -1.41
C PHE A 136 7.01 1.29 -0.98
N ALA A 137 7.96 0.69 -1.72
CA ALA A 137 8.50 -0.62 -1.35
C ALA A 137 9.19 -0.62 0.02
N LEU A 138 9.93 0.43 0.35
CA LEU A 138 10.57 0.62 1.66
C LEU A 138 9.55 0.70 2.80
N ILE A 139 8.51 1.51 2.64
CA ILE A 139 7.46 1.66 3.65
C ILE A 139 6.74 0.33 3.85
N VAL A 140 6.34 -0.35 2.77
CA VAL A 140 5.70 -1.67 2.87
C VAL A 140 6.60 -2.67 3.63
N LEU A 141 7.90 -2.70 3.33
CA LEU A 141 8.86 -3.54 4.07
C LEU A 141 8.94 -3.19 5.56
N ASN A 142 8.92 -1.90 5.90
CA ASN A 142 8.99 -1.43 7.27
C ASN A 142 7.70 -1.73 8.04
N GLN A 143 6.54 -1.58 7.42
CA GLN A 143 5.28 -2.01 8.02
C GLN A 143 5.29 -3.52 8.30
N ILE A 144 5.87 -4.33 7.41
CA ILE A 144 5.97 -5.80 7.53
C ILE A 144 7.01 -6.24 8.58
N ARG A 145 7.99 -5.40 8.92
CA ARG A 145 8.98 -5.69 9.97
C ARG A 145 8.38 -5.51 11.37
N LYS A 146 7.50 -6.43 11.77
CA LYS A 146 7.24 -6.83 13.16
C LYS A 146 6.43 -8.12 13.18
N ASN A 147 6.88 -9.04 14.03
CA ASN A 147 6.66 -10.50 14.12
C ASN A 147 7.57 -11.30 13.19
#